data_AF-A0A1G2DHX2-F1
#
_entry.id   AF-A0A1G2DHX2-F1
#
_cell.length_a   1.000
_cell.length_b   1.000
_cell.length_c   1.000
_cell.angle_alpha   90.00
_cell.angle_beta   90.00
_cell.angle_gamma   90.00
#
_symmetry.space_group_name_H-M   'P 1'
#
loop_
_entity.id
_entity.type
_entity.pdbx_description
1 polymer ?
#
loop_
_entity_poly.entity_id
_entity_poly.type
_entity_poly.pdbx_seq_one_letter_code
_entity_poly.pdbx_strand_id
1 'polypeptide(L)'
;MYLLLLAVGHVFSYLLLYFLFPVFFRSGVPTIGWRSLRSVAYIVVAYLSVLFVSFAASDPEWSNRILHIFGGGFVSLSVCFLVVSDTHLRISRFQFIVFSILVVTGLGVANEITEFFLQNYLGFVFAEGVNDTWLDLISNVCGALIATLCLTPLLTSGTKS
;
A
#
# COMPACT_ATOMS: atom_id res chain seq x y z
N MET A 1 -4.99 13.14 13.37
CA MET A 1 -4.36 12.08 14.18
C MET A 1 -4.42 10.72 13.46
N TYR A 2 -5.60 10.29 12.98
CA TYR A 2 -5.77 9.05 12.21
C TYR A 2 -4.89 8.96 10.93
N LEU A 3 -4.79 10.03 10.15
CA LEU A 3 -4.02 10.02 8.89
C LEU A 3 -2.51 9.75 9.07
N LEU A 4 -1.94 10.10 10.22
CA LEU A 4 -0.55 9.73 10.54
C LEU A 4 -0.42 8.24 10.91
N LEU A 5 -1.48 7.63 11.47
CA LEU A 5 -1.52 6.19 11.72
C LEU A 5 -1.49 5.40 10.41
N LEU A 6 -2.01 5.96 9.31
CA LEU A 6 -1.93 5.32 8.00
C LEU A 6 -0.48 5.26 7.48
N ALA A 7 0.33 6.29 7.71
CA ALA A 7 1.75 6.26 7.37
C ALA A 7 2.49 5.19 8.18
N VAL A 8 2.21 5.10 9.49
CA VAL A 8 2.72 4.04 10.37
C VAL A 8 2.25 2.67 9.90
N GLY A 9 0.98 2.56 9.48
CA GLY A 9 0.39 1.36 8.91
C GLY A 9 1.13 0.88 7.66
N HIS A 10 1.51 1.77 6.75
CA HIS A 10 2.31 1.40 5.57
C HIS A 10 3.74 0.96 5.92
N VAL A 11 4.37 1.60 6.90
CA VAL A 11 5.68 1.15 7.40
C VAL A 11 5.56 -0.24 8.04
N PHE A 12 4.52 -0.47 8.83
CA PHE A 12 4.24 -1.78 9.41
C PHE A 12 3.97 -2.83 8.33
N SER A 13 3.14 -2.51 7.33
CA SER A 13 2.89 -3.36 6.16
C SER A 13 4.19 -3.67 5.43
N TYR A 14 5.08 -2.71 5.22
CA TYR A 14 6.40 -2.97 4.65
C TYR A 14 7.18 -3.99 5.48
N LEU A 15 7.27 -3.82 6.79
CA LEU A 15 7.98 -4.76 7.66
C LEU A 15 7.36 -6.16 7.63
N LEU A 16 6.03 -6.26 7.72
CA LEU A 16 5.32 -7.53 7.65
C LEU A 16 5.57 -8.23 6.30
N LEU A 17 5.40 -7.49 5.20
CA LEU A 17 5.57 -8.02 3.85
C LEU A 17 7.02 -8.35 3.53
N TYR A 18 7.98 -7.62 4.10
CA TYR A 18 9.42 -7.89 3.99
C TYR A 18 9.76 -9.33 4.37
N PHE A 19 9.08 -9.87 5.37
CA PHE A 19 9.23 -11.28 5.77
C PHE A 19 8.24 -12.20 5.03
N LEU A 20 6.99 -11.77 4.84
CA LEU A 20 5.96 -12.61 4.24
C LEU A 20 6.27 -13.01 2.78
N PHE A 21 6.73 -12.06 1.96
CA PHE A 21 7.02 -12.31 0.54
C PHE A 21 8.09 -13.41 0.37
N PRO A 22 9.30 -13.30 0.96
CA PRO A 22 10.31 -14.35 0.84
C PRO A 22 9.90 -15.69 1.44
N VAL A 23 9.17 -15.70 2.56
CA VAL A 23 8.67 -16.95 3.17
C VAL A 23 7.71 -17.66 2.21
N PHE A 24 6.80 -16.91 1.58
CA PHE A 24 5.82 -17.47 0.66
C PHE A 24 6.44 -18.00 -0.65
N PHE A 25 7.47 -17.32 -1.19
CA PHE A 25 8.01 -17.64 -2.52
C PHE A 25 9.35 -18.38 -2.55
N ARG A 26 10.16 -18.35 -1.48
CA ARG A 26 11.54 -18.90 -1.49
C ARG A 26 11.95 -19.60 -0.18
N SER A 27 11.06 -19.71 0.81
CA SER A 27 11.32 -20.38 2.11
C SER A 27 12.59 -19.88 2.81
N GLY A 28 12.80 -18.57 2.87
CA GLY A 28 13.96 -17.97 3.55
C GLY A 28 13.60 -16.67 4.26
N VAL A 29 14.30 -16.37 5.35
CA VAL A 29 14.12 -15.13 6.13
C VAL A 29 15.22 -14.14 5.75
N PRO A 30 14.89 -13.00 5.14
CA PRO A 30 15.88 -11.97 4.81
C PRO A 30 16.38 -11.25 6.06
N THR A 31 17.59 -10.68 5.98
CA THR A 31 18.12 -9.78 7.02
C THR A 31 17.80 -8.33 6.68
N ILE A 32 17.22 -7.59 7.63
CA ILE A 32 16.99 -6.15 7.47
C ILE A 32 18.34 -5.43 7.34
N GLY A 33 18.48 -4.59 6.30
CA GLY A 33 19.69 -3.82 6.03
C GLY A 33 19.42 -2.34 5.78
N TRP A 34 20.47 -1.59 5.45
CA TRP A 34 20.36 -0.14 5.16
C TRP A 34 19.37 0.22 4.04
N ARG A 35 19.16 -0.69 3.08
CA ARG A 35 18.18 -0.49 2.00
C ARG A 35 16.75 -0.41 2.54
N SER A 36 16.43 -1.22 3.55
CA SER A 36 15.14 -1.18 4.22
C SER A 36 14.89 0.16 4.92
N LEU A 37 15.93 0.77 5.51
CA LEU A 37 15.80 2.12 6.09
C LEU A 37 15.52 3.18 5.02
N ARG A 38 16.17 3.09 3.86
CA ARG A 38 15.86 3.96 2.71
C ARG A 38 14.43 3.76 2.21
N SER A 39 13.95 2.51 2.14
CA SER A 39 12.57 2.20 1.73
C SER A 39 11.55 2.72 2.74
N VAL A 40 11.80 2.60 4.04
CA VAL A 40 10.96 3.21 5.09
C VAL A 40 10.91 4.73 4.92
N ALA A 41 12.06 5.39 4.73
CA ALA A 41 12.09 6.83 4.49
C ALA A 41 11.30 7.23 3.23
N TYR A 42 11.43 6.46 2.14
CA TYR A 42 10.66 6.67 0.92
C TYR A 42 9.16 6.52 1.16
N ILE A 43 8.71 5.48 1.86
CA ILE A 43 7.30 5.25 2.18
C ILE A 43 6.74 6.43 2.98
N VAL A 44 7.46 6.88 4.00
CA VAL A 44 7.03 8.02 4.83
C VAL A 44 6.93 9.28 3.97
N VAL A 45 7.95 9.62 3.18
CA VAL A 45 7.93 10.83 2.34
C VAL A 45 6.83 10.77 1.27
N ALA A 46 6.68 9.62 0.61
CA ALA A 46 5.63 9.42 -0.40
C ALA A 46 4.24 9.59 0.23
N TYR A 47 4.00 8.97 1.39
CA TYR A 47 2.72 9.06 2.06
C TYR A 47 2.42 10.47 2.59
N LEU A 48 3.41 11.16 3.18
CA LEU A 48 3.27 12.56 3.58
C LEU A 48 2.97 13.47 2.39
N SER A 49 3.52 13.18 1.21
CA SER A 49 3.21 13.93 -0.01
C SER A 49 1.76 13.71 -0.44
N VAL A 50 1.25 12.48 -0.34
CA VAL A 50 -0.17 12.17 -0.59
C VAL A 50 -1.07 12.90 0.40
N LEU A 51 -0.73 12.88 1.69
CA LEU A 51 -1.49 13.62 2.70
C LEU A 51 -1.52 15.12 2.39
N PHE A 52 -0.37 15.71 2.05
CA PHE A 52 -0.28 17.12 1.70
C PHE A 52 -1.21 17.48 0.51
N VAL A 53 -1.22 16.67 -0.55
CA VAL A 53 -2.08 16.87 -1.72
C VAL A 53 -3.56 16.69 -1.36
N SER A 54 -3.90 15.67 -0.56
CA SER A 54 -5.28 15.44 -0.09
C SER A 54 -5.78 16.60 0.77
N PHE A 55 -4.96 17.13 1.68
CA PHE A 55 -5.34 18.30 2.50
C PHE A 55 -5.51 19.59 1.68
N ALA A 56 -4.88 19.68 0.51
CA ALA A 56 -5.06 20.80 -0.39
C ALA A 56 -6.37 20.71 -1.22
N ALA A 57 -7.03 19.55 -1.24
CA ALA A 57 -8.31 19.39 -1.92
C ALA A 57 -9.45 20.01 -1.09
N SER A 58 -10.25 20.87 -1.73
CA SER A 58 -11.35 21.58 -1.09
C SER A 58 -12.60 20.72 -0.84
N ASP A 59 -12.78 19.67 -1.65
CA ASP A 59 -13.91 18.75 -1.58
C ASP A 59 -13.53 17.52 -0.73
N PRO A 60 -14.27 17.20 0.35
CA PRO A 60 -13.95 16.08 1.24
C PRO A 60 -13.98 14.72 0.53
N GLU A 61 -14.95 14.50 -0.37
CA GLU A 61 -15.04 13.25 -1.12
C GLU A 61 -13.80 13.10 -2.00
N TRP A 62 -13.44 14.12 -2.77
CA TRP A 62 -12.26 14.11 -3.61
C TRP A 62 -10.95 13.97 -2.82
N SER A 63 -10.87 14.61 -1.65
CA SER A 63 -9.77 14.43 -0.72
C SER A 63 -9.62 12.97 -0.31
N ASN A 64 -10.73 12.30 0.02
CA ASN A 64 -10.74 10.87 0.33
C ASN A 64 -10.33 10.03 -0.89
N ARG A 65 -10.89 10.31 -2.08
CA ARG A 65 -10.50 9.62 -3.32
C ARG A 65 -8.99 9.72 -3.59
N ILE A 66 -8.36 10.88 -3.37
CA ILE A 66 -6.91 11.06 -3.49
C ILE A 66 -6.15 10.16 -2.51
N LEU A 67 -6.58 10.09 -1.24
CA LEU A 67 -5.96 9.23 -0.22
C LEU A 67 -6.02 7.76 -0.62
N HIS A 68 -7.17 7.30 -1.12
CA HIS A 68 -7.33 5.90 -1.52
C HIS A 68 -6.58 5.59 -2.82
N ILE A 69 -6.64 6.44 -3.85
CA ILE A 69 -5.89 6.23 -5.09
C ILE A 69 -4.38 6.21 -4.79
N PHE A 70 -3.84 7.27 -4.20
CA PHE A 70 -2.39 7.40 -4.10
C PHE A 70 -1.83 6.75 -2.84
N GLY A 71 -2.49 6.89 -1.69
CA GLY A 71 -2.08 6.26 -0.45
C GLY A 71 -2.40 4.77 -0.45
N GLY A 72 -3.70 4.45 -0.43
CA GLY A 72 -4.18 3.07 -0.31
C GLY A 72 -3.79 2.18 -1.49
N GLY A 73 -3.80 2.71 -2.71
CA GLY A 73 -3.45 1.98 -3.93
C GLY A 73 -1.97 2.07 -4.32
N PHE A 74 -1.55 3.27 -4.76
CA PHE A 74 -0.23 3.46 -5.37
C PHE A 74 0.92 3.21 -4.37
N VAL A 75 0.85 3.78 -3.17
CA VAL A 75 1.90 3.59 -2.14
C VAL A 75 1.89 2.15 -1.63
N SER A 76 0.74 1.52 -1.39
CA SER A 76 0.69 0.10 -1.00
C SER A 76 1.33 -0.84 -2.03
N LEU A 77 1.11 -0.63 -3.33
CA LEU A 77 1.77 -1.43 -4.35
C LEU A 77 3.26 -1.10 -4.46
N SER A 78 3.64 0.17 -4.22
CA SER A 78 5.04 0.58 -4.13
C SER A 78 5.75 -0.12 -2.96
N VAL A 79 5.08 -0.31 -1.82
CA VAL A 79 5.60 -1.10 -0.69
C VAL A 79 5.93 -2.53 -1.13
N CYS A 80 5.03 -3.17 -1.88
CA CYS A 80 5.27 -4.52 -2.43
C CYS A 80 6.50 -4.54 -3.35
N PHE A 81 6.64 -3.54 -4.23
CA PHE A 81 7.81 -3.40 -5.10
C PHE A 81 9.11 -3.24 -4.31
N LEU A 82 9.12 -2.36 -3.30
CA LEU A 82 10.28 -2.13 -2.44
C LEU A 82 10.68 -3.41 -1.70
N VAL A 83 9.72 -4.17 -1.18
CA VAL A 83 9.98 -5.47 -0.54
C VAL A 83 10.68 -6.42 -1.51
N VAL A 84 10.16 -6.59 -2.72
CA VAL A 84 10.77 -7.47 -3.73
C VAL A 84 12.19 -7.03 -4.08
N SER A 85 12.38 -5.72 -4.27
CA SER A 85 13.67 -5.10 -4.58
C SER A 85 14.70 -5.31 -3.44
N ASP A 86 14.30 -5.01 -2.20
CA ASP A 86 15.20 -5.03 -1.04
C ASP A 86 15.57 -6.46 -0.60
N THR A 87 14.65 -7.40 -0.77
CA THR A 87 14.88 -8.83 -0.48
C THR A 87 15.53 -9.59 -1.63
N HIS A 88 15.73 -8.93 -2.78
CA HIS A 88 16.20 -9.56 -4.01
C HIS A 88 15.38 -10.78 -4.42
N LEU A 89 14.07 -10.72 -4.19
CA LEU A 89 13.19 -11.83 -4.47
C LEU A 89 13.02 -11.97 -5.99
N ARG A 90 13.37 -13.15 -6.51
CA ARG A 90 13.20 -13.48 -7.92
C ARG A 90 11.83 -14.09 -8.16
N ILE A 91 10.85 -13.26 -8.50
CA ILE A 91 9.51 -13.67 -8.91
C ILE A 91 9.22 -13.21 -10.33
N SER A 92 8.30 -13.90 -11.01
CA SER A 92 7.80 -13.44 -12.30
C SER A 92 6.95 -12.18 -12.14
N ARG A 93 6.85 -11.37 -13.20
CA ARG A 93 5.99 -10.18 -13.22
C ARG A 93 4.53 -10.53 -12.92
N PHE A 94 4.04 -11.65 -13.45
CA PHE A 94 2.69 -12.12 -13.20
C PHE A 94 2.46 -12.44 -11.72
N GLN A 95 3.37 -13.18 -11.08
CA GLN A 95 3.29 -13.47 -9.64
C GLN A 95 3.33 -12.19 -8.81
N PHE A 96 4.20 -11.23 -9.16
CA PHE A 96 4.25 -9.93 -8.49
C PHE A 96 2.93 -9.18 -8.60
N ILE A 97 2.38 -9.04 -9.82
CA ILE A 97 1.13 -8.30 -10.05
C ILE A 97 -0.01 -8.93 -9.25
N VAL A 98 -0.24 -10.24 -9.43
CA VAL A 98 -1.36 -10.93 -8.77
C VAL A 98 -1.25 -10.83 -7.26
N PHE A 99 -0.07 -11.14 -6.70
CA PHE A 99 0.11 -11.11 -5.26
C PHE A 99 0.01 -9.70 -4.68
N SER A 100 0.60 -8.70 -5.34
CA SER A 100 0.55 -7.31 -4.88
C SER A 100 -0.86 -6.74 -4.95
N ILE A 101 -1.64 -7.05 -6.00
CA ILE A 101 -3.04 -6.63 -6.08
C ILE A 101 -3.86 -7.26 -4.94
N LEU A 102 -3.66 -8.55 -4.64
CA LEU A 102 -4.33 -9.19 -3.50
C LEU A 102 -3.96 -8.54 -2.17
N VAL A 103 -2.69 -8.18 -1.98
CA VAL A 103 -2.22 -7.46 -0.80
C VAL A 103 -2.86 -6.07 -0.70
N VAL A 104 -2.86 -5.29 -1.78
CA VAL A 104 -3.47 -3.95 -1.80
C VAL A 104 -4.97 -4.03 -1.50
N THR A 105 -5.68 -4.97 -2.12
CA THR A 105 -7.11 -5.21 -1.85
C THR A 105 -7.32 -5.61 -0.39
N GLY A 106 -6.50 -6.51 0.16
CA GLY A 106 -6.58 -6.92 1.56
C GLY A 106 -6.33 -5.78 2.54
N LEU A 107 -5.34 -4.93 2.27
CA LEU A 107 -5.06 -3.71 3.04
C LEU A 107 -6.22 -2.71 2.94
N GLY A 108 -6.81 -2.54 1.75
CA GLY A 108 -7.99 -1.72 1.54
C GLY A 108 -9.17 -2.19 2.39
N VAL A 109 -9.51 -3.48 2.33
CA VAL A 109 -10.57 -4.04 3.17
C VAL A 109 -10.27 -3.90 4.67
N ALA A 110 -9.01 -4.10 5.08
CA ALA A 110 -8.61 -3.91 6.48
C ALA A 110 -8.73 -2.45 6.94
N ASN A 111 -8.45 -1.49 6.04
CA ASN A 111 -8.65 -0.07 6.29
C ASN A 111 -10.13 0.24 6.53
N GLU A 112 -11.02 -0.18 5.63
CA GLU A 112 -12.48 0.01 5.76
C GLU A 112 -13.04 -0.58 7.06
N ILE A 113 -12.59 -1.80 7.41
CA ILE A 113 -12.98 -2.42 8.68
C ILE A 113 -12.51 -1.57 9.86
N THR A 114 -11.28 -1.06 9.81
CA THR A 114 -10.72 -0.20 10.87
C THR A 114 -11.51 1.09 11.00
N GLU A 115 -11.84 1.74 9.88
CA GLU A 115 -12.65 2.96 9.85
C GLU A 115 -14.05 2.70 10.41
N PHE A 116 -14.69 1.60 10.02
CA PHE A 116 -15.97 1.19 10.59
C PHE A 116 -15.88 1.02 12.12
N PHE A 117 -14.85 0.35 12.64
CA PHE A 117 -14.65 0.22 14.08
C PHE A 117 -14.44 1.60 14.74
N LEU A 118 -13.57 2.44 14.19
CA LEU A 118 -13.28 3.75 14.75
C LEU A 118 -14.51 4.67 14.72
N GLN A 119 -15.33 4.59 13.67
CA GLN A 119 -16.57 5.35 13.55
C GLN A 119 -17.60 4.92 14.59
N ASN A 120 -17.82 3.61 14.77
CA ASN A 120 -18.82 3.11 15.71
C ASN A 120 -18.42 3.27 17.19
N TYR A 121 -17.13 3.18 17.51
CA TYR A 121 -16.66 3.17 18.89
C TYR A 121 -16.06 4.49 19.38
N LEU A 122 -15.50 5.31 18.47
CA LEU A 122 -14.86 6.59 18.83
C LEU A 122 -15.60 7.82 18.25
N GLY A 123 -16.64 7.61 17.44
CA GLY A 123 -17.46 8.68 16.87
C GLY A 123 -16.77 9.49 15.77
N PHE A 124 -15.70 8.95 15.18
CA PHE A 124 -15.10 9.54 13.98
C PHE A 124 -16.03 9.35 12.76
N VAL A 125 -16.02 10.28 11.82
CA VAL A 125 -16.80 10.16 10.57
C VAL A 125 -15.82 9.94 9.44
N PHE A 126 -15.88 8.76 8.82
CA PHE A 126 -15.04 8.37 7.68
C PHE A 126 -15.87 8.18 6.42
N ALA A 127 -17.02 7.50 6.54
CA ALA A 127 -17.94 7.25 5.44
C ALA A 127 -19.36 7.68 5.80
N GLU A 128 -20.02 8.36 4.86
CA GLU A 128 -21.44 8.74 4.98
C GLU A 128 -22.39 7.57 4.67
N GLY A 129 -21.92 6.52 3.99
CA GLY A 129 -22.71 5.33 3.68
C GLY A 129 -21.94 4.20 3.00
N VAL A 130 -22.61 3.05 2.79
CA VAL A 130 -22.02 1.81 2.25
C VAL A 130 -21.44 1.97 0.85
N ASN A 131 -21.95 2.91 0.05
CA ASN A 131 -21.44 3.17 -1.29
C ASN A 131 -20.01 3.73 -1.27
N ASP A 132 -19.63 4.44 -0.20
CA ASP A 132 -18.31 5.05 -0.09
C ASP A 132 -17.21 3.97 -0.03
N THR A 133 -17.41 2.94 0.79
CA THR A 133 -16.53 1.76 0.89
C THR A 133 -16.24 1.10 -0.46
N TRP A 134 -17.24 1.02 -1.36
CA TRP A 134 -17.02 0.46 -2.70
C TRP A 134 -16.20 1.41 -3.57
N LEU A 135 -16.43 2.72 -3.46
CA LEU A 135 -15.64 3.74 -4.16
C LEU A 135 -14.20 3.80 -3.64
N ASP A 136 -13.99 3.59 -2.35
CA ASP A 136 -12.68 3.43 -1.71
C ASP A 136 -11.91 2.24 -2.26
N LEU A 137 -12.57 1.10 -2.37
CA LEU A 137 -11.96 -0.09 -2.95
C LEU A 137 -11.60 0.11 -4.42
N ILE A 138 -12.50 0.70 -5.22
CA ILE A 138 -12.22 1.04 -6.63
C ILE A 138 -11.03 2.00 -6.72
N SER A 139 -11.00 3.03 -5.87
CA SER A 139 -9.92 4.01 -5.79
C SER A 139 -8.57 3.35 -5.51
N ASN A 140 -8.52 2.46 -4.52
CA ASN A 140 -7.32 1.67 -4.20
C ASN A 140 -6.86 0.84 -5.41
N VAL A 141 -7.79 0.18 -6.11
CA VAL A 141 -7.47 -0.62 -7.31
C VAL A 141 -6.93 0.26 -8.43
N CYS A 142 -7.54 1.43 -8.70
CA CYS A 142 -7.04 2.39 -9.69
C CYS A 142 -5.60 2.80 -9.39
N GLY A 143 -5.31 3.15 -8.13
CA GLY A 143 -3.95 3.46 -7.69
C GLY A 143 -2.95 2.32 -7.89
N ALA A 144 -3.36 1.10 -7.55
CA ALA A 144 -2.54 -0.09 -7.71
C ALA A 144 -2.24 -0.39 -9.18
N LEU A 145 -3.21 -0.18 -10.09
CA LEU A 145 -3.01 -0.31 -11.54
C LEU A 145 -2.00 0.72 -12.06
N ILE A 146 -2.11 1.99 -11.63
CA ILE A 146 -1.14 3.04 -12.00
C ILE A 146 0.27 2.64 -11.54
N ALA A 147 0.42 2.25 -10.26
CA ALA A 147 1.71 1.80 -9.73
C ALA A 147 2.23 0.57 -10.46
N THR A 148 1.35 -0.35 -10.86
CA THR A 148 1.73 -1.56 -11.60
C THR A 148 2.35 -1.20 -12.94
N LEU A 149 1.75 -0.28 -13.68
CA LEU A 149 2.28 0.21 -14.95
C LEU A 149 3.64 0.91 -14.78
N CYS A 150 3.81 1.68 -13.71
CA CYS A 150 5.06 2.41 -13.44
C CYS A 150 6.20 1.51 -12.94
N LEU A 151 5.93 0.56 -12.05
CA LEU A 151 6.96 -0.14 -11.26
C LEU A 151 7.29 -1.53 -11.77
N THR A 152 6.32 -2.25 -12.34
CA THR A 152 6.56 -3.61 -12.86
C THR A 152 7.64 -3.69 -13.94
N PRO A 153 7.78 -2.71 -14.86
CA PRO A 153 8.88 -2.71 -15.84
C PRO A 153 10.28 -2.69 -15.20
N LEU A 154 10.40 -2.15 -13.98
CA LEU A 154 11.66 -2.02 -13.24
C LEU A 154 12.04 -3.30 -12.47
N LEU A 155 11.15 -4.29 -12.40
CA LEU A 155 11.46 -5.57 -11.77
C LEU A 155 12.46 -6.36 -12.60
N THR A 156 13.58 -6.70 -11.99
CA THR A 156 14.53 -7.69 -12.53
C THR A 156 13.86 -9.06 -12.51
N SER A 157 13.37 -9.49 -13.67
CA SER A 157 12.77 -10.81 -13.83
C SER A 157 13.80 -11.91 -13.53
N GLY A 158 13.47 -12.82 -12.63
CA GLY A 158 14.24 -14.05 -12.48
C GLY A 158 14.05 -14.92 -13.71
N THR A 159 15.01 -14.89 -14.64
CA THR A 159 15.15 -15.99 -15.59
C THR A 159 15.46 -17.23 -14.77
N LYS A 160 14.65 -18.28 -14.92
CA LYS A 160 15.01 -19.63 -14.46
C LYS A 160 16.34 -19.95 -15.16
N SER A 161 17.43 -20.05 -14.38
CA SER A 161 18.63 -20.76 -14.80
C SER A 161 18.39 -22.24 -14.62
#